data_AF-A0A371AVR4-F1
#
_entry.id   AF-A0A371AVR4-F1
#
_cell.length_a   1.000
_cell.length_b   1.000
_cell.length_c   1.000
_cell.angle_alpha   90.00
_cell.angle_beta   90.00
_cell.angle_gamma   90.00
#
_symmetry.space_group_name_H-M   'P 1'
#
loop_
_entity.id
_entity.type
_entity.pdbx_description
1 polymer ?
#
loop_
_entity_poly.entity_id
_entity_poly.type
_entity_poly.pdbx_seq_one_letter_code
_entity_poly.pdbx_strand_id
1 'polypeptide(L)'
;MNKMNYRIALQSKKMLTNGLIKLMETNDYSMITVTQICQEAELSRRTFYRLFETKEEILNEHMALLAEEFMNMVTEAAPRHYIEVATIYFEFWKQHEVFLKLLKKIKCLN
;
A
#
# COMPACT_ATOMS: atom_id res chain seq x y z
N MET A 1 23.07 4.78 -5.28
CA MET A 1 22.70 4.50 -3.87
C MET A 1 23.26 3.14 -3.49
N ASN A 2 23.96 2.97 -2.36
CA ASN A 2 24.50 1.65 -1.98
C ASN A 2 23.38 0.68 -1.54
N LYS A 3 23.65 -0.63 -1.56
CA LYS A 3 22.66 -1.69 -1.26
C LYS A 3 22.05 -1.57 0.14
N MET A 4 22.83 -1.09 1.12
CA MET A 4 22.37 -0.87 2.49
C MET A 4 21.36 0.29 2.57
N ASN A 5 21.67 1.42 1.94
CA ASN A 5 20.81 2.59 1.88
C ASN A 5 19.50 2.30 1.14
N TYR A 6 19.53 1.45 0.12
CA TYR A 6 18.32 0.99 -0.58
C TYR A 6 17.40 0.17 0.35
N ARG A 7 17.95 -0.78 1.12
CA ARG A 7 17.17 -1.58 2.08
C ARG A 7 16.53 -0.72 3.17
N ILE A 8 17.28 0.25 3.71
CA ILE A 8 16.76 1.19 4.71
C ILE A 8 15.62 2.03 4.12
N ALA A 9 15.78 2.52 2.88
CA ALA A 9 14.73 3.27 2.20
C ALA A 9 13.46 2.43 2.02
N LEU A 10 13.58 1.17 1.57
CA LEU A 10 12.45 0.26 1.40
C LEU A 10 11.74 -0.05 2.72
N GLN A 11 12.50 -0.27 3.81
CA GLN A 11 11.93 -0.47 5.13
C GLN A 11 11.17 0.77 5.61
N SER A 12 11.75 1.97 5.43
CA SER A 12 11.09 3.22 5.78
C SER A 12 9.83 3.44 4.96
N LYS A 13 9.82 3.11 3.66
CA LYS A 13 8.60 3.15 2.83
C LYS A 13 7.52 2.25 3.42
N LYS A 14 7.85 0.99 3.75
CA LYS A 14 6.91 0.04 4.37
C LYS A 14 6.34 0.55 5.70
N MET A 15 7.18 1.14 6.56
CA MET A 15 6.74 1.73 7.84
C MET A 15 5.77 2.88 7.62
N LEU A 16 6.06 3.79 6.67
CA LEU A 16 5.16 4.90 6.32
C LEU A 16 3.83 4.42 5.73
N THR A 17 3.86 3.42 4.84
CA THR A 17 2.65 2.79 4.28
C THR A 17 1.78 2.17 5.36
N ASN A 18 2.39 1.39 6.27
CA ASN A 18 1.66 0.77 7.38
C ASN A 18 1.06 1.82 8.32
N GLY A 19 1.81 2.89 8.61
CA GLY A 19 1.33 4.00 9.44
C GLY A 19 0.13 4.70 8.81
N LEU A 20 0.16 4.97 7.50
CA LEU A 20 -0.98 5.54 6.78
C LEU A 20 -2.20 4.61 6.83
N ILE A 21 -2.03 3.32 6.51
CA ILE A 21 -3.13 2.33 6.52
C ILE A 21 -3.79 2.27 7.91
N LYS A 22 -3.00 2.21 8.98
CA LYS A 22 -3.50 2.18 10.36
C LYS A 22 -4.27 3.44 10.72
N LEU A 23 -3.80 4.61 10.30
CA LEU A 23 -4.51 5.87 10.51
C LEU A 23 -5.85 5.90 9.76
N MET A 24 -5.94 5.32 8.56
CA MET A 24 -7.17 5.26 7.76
C MET A 24 -8.27 4.42 8.41
N GLU A 25 -7.93 3.46 9.26
CA GLU A 25 -8.91 2.65 10.01
C GLU A 25 -9.79 3.54 10.89
N THR A 26 -9.20 4.53 11.57
CA THR A 26 -9.87 5.35 12.58
C THR A 26 -10.16 6.78 12.13
N ASN A 27 -9.51 7.27 11.08
CA ASN A 27 -9.62 8.66 10.61
C ASN A 27 -10.16 8.73 9.18
N ASP A 28 -10.69 9.90 8.82
CA ASP A 28 -10.93 10.24 7.42
C ASP A 28 -9.61 10.57 6.73
N TYR A 29 -9.33 9.91 5.60
CA TYR A 29 -8.06 10.06 4.88
C TYR A 29 -7.73 11.51 4.52
N SER A 30 -8.74 12.31 4.15
CA SER A 30 -8.55 13.73 3.81
C SER A 30 -8.02 14.55 4.99
N MET A 31 -8.26 14.08 6.23
CA MET A 31 -7.80 14.72 7.47
C MET A 31 -6.46 14.17 7.96
N ILE A 32 -5.96 13.07 7.39
CA ILE A 32 -4.65 12.51 7.76
C ILE A 32 -3.54 13.41 7.24
N THR A 33 -2.64 13.81 8.13
CA THR A 33 -1.49 14.65 7.81
C THR A 33 -0.20 13.84 7.70
N VAL A 34 0.77 14.35 6.94
CA VAL A 34 2.14 13.79 6.88
C VAL A 34 2.76 13.67 8.28
N THR A 35 2.48 14.63 9.18
CA THR A 35 2.97 14.59 10.56
C THR A 35 2.43 13.39 11.32
N GLN A 36 1.14 13.09 11.23
CA GLN A 36 0.55 11.91 11.89
C GLN A 36 1.11 10.61 11.32
N ILE A 37 1.28 10.51 10.00
CA ILE A 37 1.89 9.33 9.36
C ILE A 37 3.32 9.12 9.87
N CYS A 38 4.10 10.19 9.94
CA CYS A 38 5.47 10.15 10.46
C CYS A 38 5.52 9.74 11.94
N GLN A 39 4.59 10.23 12.76
CA GLN A 39 4.48 9.86 14.18
C GLN A 39 4.12 8.38 14.35
N GLU A 40 3.11 7.91 13.62
CA GLU A 40 2.67 6.51 13.65
C GLU A 40 3.78 5.56 13.17
N ALA A 41 4.57 5.98 12.18
CA ALA A 41 5.67 5.19 11.63
C ALA A 41 6.98 5.33 12.42
N GLU A 42 7.03 6.14 13.47
CA GLU A 42 8.27 6.48 14.23
C GLU A 42 9.41 7.00 13.34
N LEU A 43 9.08 7.81 12.34
CA LEU A 43 10.03 8.37 11.37
C LEU A 43 9.95 9.91 11.33
N SER A 44 11.06 10.55 10.95
CA SER A 44 11.08 12.00 10.79
C SER A 44 10.34 12.45 9.51
N ARG A 45 9.77 13.66 9.52
CA ARG A 45 9.24 14.30 8.29
C ARG A 45 10.29 14.42 7.19
N ARG A 46 11.57 14.63 7.56
CA ARG A 46 12.68 14.63 6.59
C ARG A 46 12.83 13.27 5.90
N THR A 47 12.61 12.17 6.62
CA THR A 47 12.62 10.82 6.06
C THR A 47 11.44 10.64 5.09
N PHE A 48 10.24 11.10 5.47
CA PHE A 48 9.08 11.10 4.57
C PHE A 48 9.38 11.84 3.28
N TYR A 49 9.79 13.11 3.36
CA TYR A 49 10.01 13.95 2.16
C TYR A 49 11.21 13.53 1.30
N ARG A 50 12.02 12.58 1.76
CA ARG A 50 13.05 11.93 0.94
C ARG A 50 12.51 10.77 0.12
N LEU A 51 11.37 10.19 0.54
CA LEU A 51 10.80 8.96 -0.01
C LEU A 51 9.48 9.22 -0.77
N PHE A 52 8.71 10.22 -0.33
CA PHE A 52 7.41 10.60 -0.85
C PHE A 52 7.24 12.12 -0.79
N GLU A 53 6.60 12.69 -1.79
CA GLU A 53 6.20 14.10 -1.83
C GLU A 53 4.85 14.32 -1.12
N THR A 54 3.95 13.35 -1.23
CA THR A 54 2.57 13.44 -0.72
C THR A 54 2.11 12.14 -0.07
N LYS A 55 1.02 12.18 0.71
CA LYS A 55 0.42 10.95 1.27
C LYS A 55 -0.29 10.11 0.21
N GLU A 56 -0.70 10.75 -0.89
CA GLU A 56 -1.29 10.12 -2.07
C GLU A 56 -0.27 9.19 -2.77
N GLU A 57 1.00 9.59 -2.85
CA GLU A 57 2.05 8.73 -3.40
C GLU A 57 2.23 7.42 -2.62
N ILE A 58 2.03 7.44 -1.30
CA ILE A 58 2.08 6.22 -0.49
C ILE A 58 1.00 5.23 -0.95
N LEU A 59 -0.23 5.70 -1.19
CA LEU A 59 -1.31 4.86 -1.68
C LEU A 59 -1.05 4.39 -3.11
N ASN A 60 -0.59 5.27 -3.99
CA ASN A 60 -0.29 4.90 -5.38
C ASN A 60 0.80 3.83 -5.47
N GLU A 61 1.89 3.98 -4.70
CA GLU A 61 2.93 2.96 -4.64
C GLU A 61 2.42 1.66 -4.03
N HIS A 62 1.59 1.73 -2.97
CA HIS A 62 1.03 0.52 -2.37
C HIS A 62 0.09 -0.23 -3.34
N MET A 63 -0.76 0.51 -4.08
CA MET A 63 -1.63 -0.06 -5.12
C MET A 63 -0.82 -0.69 -6.25
N ALA A 64 0.29 -0.06 -6.66
CA ALA A 64 1.17 -0.61 -7.68
C ALA A 64 1.82 -1.93 -7.21
N LEU A 65 2.24 -2.01 -5.94
CA LEU A 65 2.77 -3.24 -5.35
C LEU A 65 1.71 -4.35 -5.28
N LEU A 66 0.47 -4.02 -4.93
CA LEU A 66 -0.64 -4.98 -4.95
C LEU A 66 -0.97 -5.47 -6.36
N ALA A 67 -0.91 -4.57 -7.36
CA ALA A 67 -1.09 -4.96 -8.76
C ALA A 67 0.04 -5.88 -9.24
N GLU A 68 1.29 -5.60 -8.87
CA GLU A 68 2.44 -6.45 -9.16
C GLU A 68 2.30 -7.82 -8.48
N GLU A 69 1.92 -7.86 -7.21
CA GLU A 69 1.65 -9.09 -6.45
C GLU A 69 0.58 -9.94 -7.13
N PHE A 70 -0.55 -9.34 -7.50
CA PHE A 70 -1.62 -10.03 -8.21
C PHE A 70 -1.15 -10.57 -9.57
N MET A 71 -0.42 -9.77 -10.36
CA MET A 71 0.13 -10.20 -11.65
C MET A 71 1.12 -11.35 -11.50
N ASN A 72 1.94 -11.35 -10.45
CA ASN A 72 2.84 -12.44 -10.14
C ASN A 72 2.07 -13.72 -9.78
N MET A 73 1.02 -13.64 -8.95
CA MET A 73 0.16 -14.80 -8.64
C MET A 73 -0.46 -15.40 -9.90
N VAL A 74 -0.97 -14.56 -10.81
CA VAL A 74 -1.55 -15.02 -12.09
C VAL A 74 -0.47 -15.65 -12.98
N THR A 75 0.73 -15.07 -13.03
CA THR A 75 1.84 -15.57 -13.85
C THR A 75 2.34 -16.92 -13.34
N GLU A 76 2.50 -17.07 -12.03
CA GLU A 76 2.96 -18.30 -11.38
C GLU A 76 1.93 -19.43 -11.48
N ALA A 77 0.64 -19.11 -11.35
CA ALA A 77 -0.44 -20.09 -11.50
C ALA A 77 -0.61 -20.57 -12.95
N ALA A 78 -0.18 -19.77 -13.93
CA ALA A 78 -0.31 -20.05 -15.37
C ALA A 78 -1.70 -20.61 -15.77
N PRO A 79 -2.79 -19.89 -15.45
CA PRO A 79 -4.15 -20.41 -15.58
C PRO A 79 -4.51 -20.69 -17.03
N ARG A 80 -5.23 -21.78 -17.27
CA ARG A 80 -5.66 -22.18 -18.63
C ARG A 80 -7.06 -21.69 -18.97
N HIS A 81 -7.85 -21.38 -17.96
CA HIS A 81 -9.23 -20.93 -18.10
C HIS A 81 -9.48 -19.65 -17.30
N TYR A 82 -10.39 -18.81 -17.79
CA TYR A 82 -10.76 -17.54 -17.15
C TYR A 82 -11.27 -17.73 -15.71
N ILE A 83 -11.88 -18.89 -15.40
CA ILE A 83 -12.39 -19.19 -14.06
C ILE A 83 -11.28 -19.29 -13.03
N GLU A 84 -10.10 -19.77 -13.43
CA GLU A 84 -8.93 -19.84 -12.54
C GLU A 84 -8.41 -18.44 -12.21
N VAL A 85 -8.40 -17.53 -13.19
CA VAL A 85 -8.09 -16.11 -12.96
C VAL A 85 -9.09 -15.47 -11.99
N ALA A 86 -10.38 -15.78 -12.14
CA ALA A 86 -11.42 -15.30 -11.23
C ALA A 86 -11.19 -15.82 -9.80
N THR A 87 -10.83 -17.09 -9.64
CA THR A 87 -10.48 -17.67 -8.33
C THR A 87 -9.30 -16.94 -7.70
N ILE A 88 -8.21 -16.74 -8.45
CA ILE A 88 -7.01 -16.01 -7.98
C ILE A 88 -7.39 -14.58 -7.57
N TYR A 89 -8.22 -13.90 -8.36
CA TYR A 89 -8.71 -12.55 -8.04
C TYR A 89 -9.45 -12.51 -6.70
N PHE A 90 -10.40 -13.42 -6.47
CA PHE A 90 -11.15 -13.46 -5.22
C PHE A 90 -10.28 -13.86 -4.03
N GLU A 91 -9.34 -14.79 -4.20
CA GLU A 91 -8.40 -15.18 -3.15
C GLU A 91 -7.46 -14.04 -2.77
N PHE A 92 -6.90 -13.34 -3.76
CA PHE A 92 -6.07 -12.16 -3.57
C PHE A 92 -6.82 -11.09 -2.76
N TRP A 93 -7.99 -10.67 -3.24
CA TRP A 93 -8.74 -9.61 -2.57
C TRP A 93 -9.31 -10.01 -1.21
N LYS A 94 -9.54 -11.30 -0.97
CA LYS A 94 -9.86 -11.81 0.37
C LYS A 94 -8.71 -11.61 1.35
N GLN A 95 -7.46 -11.79 0.92
CA GLN A 95 -6.28 -11.54 1.75
C GLN A 95 -6.08 -10.03 2.03
N HIS A 96 -6.49 -9.17 1.10
CA HIS A 96 -6.40 -7.71 1.21
C HIS A 96 -7.73 -7.03 1.59
N GLU A 97 -8.69 -7.76 2.16
CA GLU A 97 -10.05 -7.26 2.43
C GLU A 97 -10.07 -5.98 3.30
N VAL A 98 -9.17 -5.91 4.28
CA VAL A 98 -9.05 -4.73 5.16
C VAL A 98 -8.73 -3.49 4.33
N PHE A 99 -7.75 -3.57 3.44
CA PHE A 99 -7.36 -2.45 2.61
C PHE A 99 -8.45 -2.07 1.60
N LEU A 100 -9.15 -3.05 1.01
CA LEU A 100 -10.32 -2.78 0.15
C LEU A 100 -11.43 -2.00 0.88
N LYS A 101 -11.74 -2.37 2.12
CA LYS A 101 -12.73 -1.65 2.94
C LYS A 101 -12.30 -0.20 3.18
N LEU A 102 -11.01 0.03 3.40
CA LEU A 102 -10.44 1.37 3.55
C LEU A 102 -10.59 2.18 2.26
N LEU A 103 -10.27 1.61 1.08
CA LEU A 103 -10.45 2.28 -0.21
C LEU A 103 -11.89 2.72 -0.50
N LYS A 104 -12.87 1.93 -0.05
CA LYS A 104 -14.30 2.29 -0.17
C LYS A 104 -14.66 3.50 0.71
N LYS A 105 -14.10 3.59 1.92
CA LYS A 105 -14.32 4.72 2.84
C LYS A 105 -13.87 6.05 2.25
N ILE A 106 -12.85 6.04 1.40
CA ILE A 106 -12.28 7.23 0.76
C ILE A 106 -12.93 7.65 -0.57
N LYS A 107 -14.00 6.96 -1.02
CA LYS A 107 -14.63 7.18 -2.33
C LYS A 107 -13.67 6.99 -3.53
N CYS A 108 -12.61 6.18 -3.37
CA CYS A 108 -11.71 5.84 -4.47
C CYS A 108 -12.25 4.73 -5.39
N LEU A 109 -13.33 4.04 -4.97
CA LEU A 109 -14.06 3.06 -5.77
C LEU A 109 -15.49 3.58 -5.95
N ASN A 110 -15.76 4.19 -7.11
CA ASN A 110 -17.12 4.49 -7.61
C ASN A 110 -17.44 3.55 -8.76
#